data_AF-A0A543Q496-F1
#
_entry.id   AF-A0A543Q496-F1
#
_cell.length_a   1.000
_cell.length_b   1.000
_cell.length_c   1.000
_cell.angle_alpha   90.00
_cell.angle_beta   90.00
_cell.angle_gamma   90.00
#
_symmetry.space_group_name_H-M   'P 1'
#
loop_
_entity.id
_entity.type
_entity.pdbx_description
1 polymer ?
#
loop_
_entity_poly.entity_id
_entity_poly.type
_entity_poly.pdbx_seq_one_letter_code
_entity_poly.pdbx_strand_id
1 'polypeptide(L)'
;MTEVKKRIRRTAEQRLADLEKKQAEILERQRAALAKIESAKKKIMQTPAVRKGNLELEKRFGRAAKVIAPDWDHRHYIAAIEKVLADSADAADLSVRGEALLEEHGKARRGRRPKVG
;
A
#
# COMPACT_ATOMS: atom_id res chain seq x y z
N MET A 1 70.16 -12.83 9.82
CA MET A 1 69.60 -11.75 8.98
C MET A 1 68.13 -11.63 9.32
N THR A 2 67.72 -10.52 9.93
CA THR A 2 66.34 -10.32 10.37
C THR A 2 65.57 -9.56 9.29
N GLU A 3 64.70 -10.27 8.58
CA GLU A 3 63.85 -9.67 7.55
C GLU A 3 62.82 -8.73 8.19
N VAL A 4 63.05 -7.43 8.00
CA VAL A 4 62.12 -6.39 8.45
C VAL A 4 60.87 -6.47 7.57
N LYS A 5 59.77 -6.97 8.13
CA LYS A 5 58.44 -6.97 7.47
C LYS A 5 58.04 -5.54 7.10
N LYS A 6 58.24 -5.17 5.83
CA LYS A 6 57.88 -3.87 5.27
C LYS A 6 56.35 -3.76 5.26
N ARG A 7 55.79 -2.85 6.07
CA ARG A 7 54.35 -2.53 6.08
C ARG A 7 53.96 -1.96 4.71
N ILE A 8 53.32 -2.77 3.87
CA ILE A 8 52.76 -2.30 2.60
C ILE A 8 51.55 -1.43 2.92
N ARG A 9 51.62 -0.13 2.61
CA ARG A 9 50.46 0.76 2.66
C ARG A 9 49.56 0.44 1.47
N ARG A 10 48.26 0.26 1.70
CA ARG A 10 47.27 0.03 0.64
C ARG A 10 47.33 1.16 -0.39
N THR A 11 47.35 0.80 -1.67
CA THR A 11 47.30 1.76 -2.78
C THR A 11 45.92 2.42 -2.86
N ALA A 12 45.82 3.55 -3.57
CA ALA A 12 44.54 4.24 -3.77
C ALA A 12 43.52 3.33 -4.47
N GLU A 13 43.96 2.56 -5.46
CA GLU A 13 43.15 1.58 -6.20
C GLU A 13 42.58 0.48 -5.28
N GLN A 14 43.41 -0.06 -4.38
CA GLN A 14 42.95 -1.08 -3.42
C GLN A 14 41.89 -0.52 -2.46
N ARG A 15 41.99 0.75 -2.07
CA ARG A 15 40.98 1.41 -1.22
C ARG A 15 39.67 1.65 -1.99
N LEU A 16 39.76 1.95 -3.28
CA LEU A 16 38.60 2.16 -4.15
C LEU A 16 37.83 0.85 -4.33
N ALA A 17 38.53 -0.24 -4.62
CA ALA A 17 37.95 -1.58 -4.69
C ALA A 17 37.33 -2.03 -3.35
N ASP A 18 37.97 -1.71 -2.21
CA ASP A 18 37.41 -1.98 -0.88
C ASP A 18 36.10 -1.20 -0.63
N LEU A 19 35.99 0.04 -1.14
CA LEU A 19 34.80 0.88 -1.01
C LEU A 19 33.66 0.39 -1.92
N GLU A 20 33.96 0.01 -3.16
CA GLU A 20 32.98 -0.57 -4.09
C GLU A 20 32.38 -1.87 -3.55
N LYS A 21 33.21 -2.75 -2.97
CA LYS A 21 32.74 -3.98 -2.31
C LYS A 21 31.79 -3.65 -1.16
N LYS A 22 32.13 -2.68 -0.31
CA LYS A 22 31.25 -2.24 0.78
C LYS A 22 29.95 -1.66 0.27
N GLN A 23 29.99 -0.88 -0.81
CA GLN A 23 28.78 -0.33 -1.42
C GLN A 23 27.87 -1.44 -1.95
N ALA A 24 28.42 -2.44 -2.64
CA ALA A 24 27.68 -3.60 -3.12
C ALA A 24 27.03 -4.38 -1.96
N GLU A 25 27.78 -4.66 -0.89
CA GLU A 25 27.25 -5.33 0.30
C GLU A 25 26.11 -4.55 0.96
N ILE A 26 26.23 -3.22 1.08
CA ILE A 26 25.17 -2.38 1.65
C ILE A 26 23.92 -2.43 0.77
N LEU A 27 24.07 -2.34 -0.55
CA LEU A 27 22.96 -2.41 -1.49
C LEU A 27 22.26 -3.76 -1.44
N GLU A 28 23.00 -4.87 -1.34
CA GLU A 28 22.41 -6.20 -1.18
C GLU A 28 21.64 -6.33 0.14
N ARG A 29 22.18 -5.82 1.25
CA ARG A 29 21.47 -5.80 2.53
C ARG A 29 20.20 -4.96 2.47
N GLN A 30 20.24 -3.81 1.80
CA GLN A 30 19.05 -2.97 1.60
C GLN A 30 18.00 -3.67 0.75
N ARG A 31 18.39 -4.33 -0.34
CA ARG A 31 17.47 -5.14 -1.17
C ARG A 31 16.83 -6.27 -0.38
N ALA A 32 17.62 -6.99 0.44
CA ALA A 32 17.09 -8.04 1.30
C ALA A 32 16.11 -7.51 2.36
N ALA A 33 16.38 -6.35 2.94
CA ALA A 33 15.48 -5.69 3.89
C ALA A 33 14.16 -5.26 3.21
N LEU A 34 14.22 -4.68 2.02
CA LEU A 34 13.04 -4.31 1.24
C LEU A 34 12.20 -5.54 0.88
N ALA A 35 12.82 -6.62 0.40
CA ALA A 35 12.13 -7.87 0.10
C ALA A 35 11.43 -8.46 1.34
N LYS A 36 12.07 -8.38 2.51
CA LYS A 36 11.46 -8.81 3.78
C LYS A 36 10.23 -7.96 4.13
N ILE A 37 10.32 -6.63 3.98
CA ILE A 37 9.19 -5.72 4.21
C ILE A 37 8.03 -6.02 3.26
N GLU A 38 8.31 -6.20 1.96
CA GLU A 38 7.28 -6.55 0.98
C GLU A 38 6.61 -7.89 1.29
N SER A 39 7.39 -8.90 1.71
CA SER A 39 6.84 -10.19 2.11
C SER A 39 5.91 -10.07 3.33
N ALA A 40 6.27 -9.22 4.30
CA ALA A 40 5.44 -8.96 5.47
C ALA A 40 4.16 -8.20 5.09
N LYS A 41 4.25 -7.19 4.23
CA LYS A 41 3.09 -6.48 3.67
C LYS A 41 2.12 -7.44 2.98
N LYS A 42 2.64 -8.30 2.09
CA LYS A 42 1.82 -9.33 1.40
C LYS A 42 1.12 -10.25 2.39
N LYS A 43 1.83 -10.72 3.43
CA LYS A 43 1.24 -11.56 4.48
C LYS A 43 0.12 -10.84 5.23
N ILE A 44 0.32 -9.57 5.61
CA ILE A 44 -0.70 -8.76 6.29
C ILE A 44 -1.93 -8.58 5.40
N MET A 45 -1.74 -8.22 4.13
CA MET A 45 -2.85 -8.02 3.17
C MET A 45 -3.62 -9.31 2.89
N GLN A 46 -2.98 -10.47 3.01
CA GLN A 46 -3.61 -11.78 2.84
C GLN A 46 -4.34 -12.29 4.09
N THR A 47 -4.27 -11.59 5.23
CA THR A 47 -4.95 -12.02 6.44
C THR A 47 -6.48 -12.05 6.25
N PRO A 48 -7.19 -13.03 6.83
CA PRO A 48 -8.65 -13.08 6.75
C PRO A 48 -9.36 -11.82 7.25
N ALA A 49 -8.79 -11.15 8.27
CA ALA A 49 -9.33 -9.91 8.80
C ALA A 49 -9.32 -8.77 7.77
N VAL A 50 -8.20 -8.59 7.06
CA VAL A 50 -8.10 -7.58 5.99
C VAL A 50 -9.01 -7.93 4.83
N ARG A 51 -9.06 -9.20 4.41
CA ARG A 51 -9.99 -9.65 3.36
C ARG A 51 -11.44 -9.36 3.71
N LYS A 52 -11.84 -9.62 4.97
CA LYS A 52 -13.18 -9.33 5.47
C LYS A 52 -13.46 -7.83 5.49
N GLY A 53 -12.49 -7.02 5.91
CA GLY A 53 -12.59 -5.55 5.87
C GLY A 53 -12.79 -5.02 4.46
N ASN A 54 -11.96 -5.45 3.51
CA ASN A 54 -12.06 -5.04 2.11
C ASN A 54 -13.40 -5.43 1.48
N LEU A 55 -13.88 -6.65 1.76
CA LEU A 55 -15.17 -7.13 1.28
C LEU A 55 -16.34 -6.35 1.87
N GLU A 56 -16.26 -5.92 3.13
CA GLU A 56 -17.30 -5.04 3.70
C GLU A 56 -17.25 -3.65 3.07
N LEU A 57 -16.06 -3.09 2.83
CA LEU A 57 -15.91 -1.81 2.12
C LEU A 57 -16.51 -1.86 0.72
N GLU A 58 -16.25 -2.93 -0.04
CA GLU A 58 -16.82 -3.14 -1.37
C GLU A 58 -18.34 -3.24 -1.33
N LYS A 59 -18.91 -3.95 -0.35
CA LYS A 59 -20.36 -3.99 -0.14
C LYS A 59 -20.94 -2.63 0.23
N ARG A 60 -20.27 -1.87 1.11
CA ARG A 60 -20.69 -0.52 1.49
C ARG A 60 -20.69 0.41 0.28
N PHE A 61 -19.65 0.35 -0.54
CA PHE A 61 -19.56 1.08 -1.80
C PHE A 61 -20.70 0.71 -2.73
N GLY A 62 -20.91 -0.58 -3.02
CA GLY A 62 -21.99 -1.01 -3.92
C GLY A 62 -23.39 -0.58 -3.43
N ARG A 63 -23.63 -0.58 -2.12
CA ARG A 63 -24.87 -0.04 -1.53
C ARG A 63 -25.01 1.45 -1.75
N ALA A 64 -23.97 2.24 -1.46
CA ALA A 64 -23.98 3.68 -1.64
C ALA A 64 -24.13 4.08 -3.11
N ALA A 65 -23.34 3.45 -3.99
CA ALA A 65 -23.36 3.63 -5.44
C ALA A 65 -24.77 3.44 -6.02
N LYS A 66 -25.48 2.37 -5.62
CA LYS A 66 -26.85 2.09 -6.05
C LYS A 66 -27.87 3.16 -5.59
N VAL A 67 -27.64 3.81 -4.45
CA VAL A 67 -28.51 4.89 -3.95
C VAL A 67 -28.23 6.20 -4.67
N ILE A 68 -26.95 6.53 -4.86
CA ILE A 68 -26.52 7.81 -5.44
C ILE A 68 -26.74 7.84 -6.95
N ALA A 69 -26.40 6.76 -7.64
CA ALA A 69 -26.43 6.68 -9.10
C ALA A 69 -26.83 5.26 -9.55
N PRO A 70 -28.13 4.92 -9.51
CA PRO A 70 -28.62 3.55 -9.74
C PRO A 70 -28.31 2.99 -11.13
N ASP A 71 -28.24 3.86 -12.13
CA ASP A 71 -28.04 3.49 -13.54
C ASP A 71 -26.57 3.56 -13.98
N TRP A 72 -25.65 3.86 -13.06
CA TRP A 72 -24.22 3.99 -13.37
C TRP A 72 -23.51 2.65 -13.19
N ASP A 73 -22.82 2.23 -14.25
CA ASP A 73 -21.85 1.13 -14.20
C ASP A 73 -20.41 1.63 -13.90
N HIS A 74 -19.49 0.72 -13.64
CA HIS A 74 -18.07 0.94 -13.33
C HIS A 74 -17.38 1.95 -14.25
N ARG A 75 -17.71 1.93 -15.55
CA ARG A 75 -17.15 2.86 -16.55
C ARG A 75 -17.47 4.32 -16.23
N HIS A 76 -18.68 4.59 -15.73
CA HIS A 76 -19.12 5.93 -15.36
C HIS A 76 -18.40 6.42 -14.10
N TYR A 77 -18.20 5.55 -13.12
CA TYR A 77 -17.45 5.90 -11.91
C TYR A 77 -15.98 6.23 -12.23
N ILE A 78 -15.33 5.46 -13.11
CA ILE A 78 -13.95 5.74 -13.54
C ILE A 78 -13.86 7.11 -14.22
N ALA A 79 -14.76 7.40 -15.18
CA ALA A 79 -14.78 8.69 -15.87
C ALA A 79 -15.08 9.86 -14.91
N ALA A 80 -15.96 9.67 -13.93
CA ALA A 80 -16.25 10.69 -12.92
C ALA A 80 -15.02 10.96 -12.03
N ILE A 81 -14.28 9.93 -11.62
CA ILE A 81 -13.05 10.10 -10.83
C ILE A 81 -11.99 10.86 -11.63
N GLU A 82 -11.78 10.51 -12.90
CA GLU A 82 -10.81 11.18 -13.78
C GLU A 82 -11.13 12.67 -13.94
N LYS A 83 -12.40 13.00 -14.19
CA LYS A 83 -12.84 14.40 -14.30
C LYS A 83 -12.60 15.19 -13.02
N VAL A 84 -12.93 14.62 -11.86
CA VAL A 84 -12.73 15.29 -10.55
C VAL A 84 -11.25 15.50 -10.24
N LEU A 85 -10.38 14.56 -10.62
CA LEU A 85 -8.93 14.71 -10.47
C LEU A 85 -8.36 15.80 -11.40
N ALA A 86 -8.87 15.88 -12.63
CA ALA A 86 -8.49 16.93 -13.59
C ALA A 86 -8.85 18.34 -13.09
N ASP A 87 -9.98 18.46 -12.39
CA ASP A 87 -10.45 19.71 -11.78
C ASP A 87 -9.68 20.09 -10.48
N SER A 88 -8.59 19.38 -10.15
CA SER A 88 -7.71 19.64 -8.99
C SER A 88 -8.41 19.55 -7.63
N ALA A 89 -9.29 18.58 -7.46
CA ALA A 89 -9.93 18.33 -6.18
C ALA A 89 -8.92 17.89 -5.10
N ASP A 90 -9.07 18.43 -3.88
CA ASP A 90 -8.27 18.02 -2.73
C ASP A 90 -8.65 16.59 -2.30
N ALA A 91 -7.67 15.68 -2.38
CA ALA A 91 -7.84 14.29 -2.00
C ALA A 91 -8.27 14.11 -0.53
N ALA A 92 -7.87 15.03 0.36
CA ALA A 92 -8.26 14.98 1.76
C ALA A 92 -9.75 15.26 1.94
N ASP A 93 -10.28 16.30 1.28
CA ASP A 93 -11.70 16.65 1.33
C ASP A 93 -12.57 15.54 0.70
N LEU A 94 -12.13 14.99 -0.44
CA LEU A 94 -12.83 13.86 -1.07
C LEU A 94 -12.89 12.62 -0.17
N SER A 95 -11.83 12.35 0.61
CA SER A 95 -11.84 11.24 1.57
C SER A 95 -12.88 11.45 2.66
N VAL A 96 -12.94 12.65 3.25
CA VAL A 96 -13.91 12.98 4.31
C VAL A 96 -15.35 12.89 3.79
N ARG A 97 -15.61 13.45 2.60
CA ARG A 97 -16.93 13.37 1.96
C ARG A 97 -17.31 11.93 1.60
N GLY A 98 -16.36 11.15 1.11
CA GLY A 98 -16.55 9.73 0.82
C GLY A 98 -16.96 8.93 2.05
N GLU A 99 -16.30 9.16 3.19
CA GLU A 99 -16.67 8.54 4.47
C GLU A 99 -18.09 8.91 4.91
N ALA A 100 -18.48 10.19 4.80
CA ALA A 100 -19.82 10.64 5.12
C ALA A 100 -20.89 9.94 4.25
N LEU A 101 -20.67 9.83 2.94
CA LEU A 101 -21.58 9.14 2.01
C LEU A 101 -21.68 7.63 2.30
N LEU A 102 -20.56 6.99 2.69
CA LEU A 102 -20.57 5.58 3.09
C LEU A 102 -21.26 5.37 4.44
N GLU A 103 -21.25 6.35 5.33
CA GLU A 103 -22.02 6.32 6.58
C GLU A 103 -23.51 6.54 6.35
N GLU A 104 -23.89 7.37 5.38
CA GLU A 104 -25.28 7.66 5.06
C GLU A 104 -25.93 6.52 4.24
N HIS A 105 -25.30 6.12 3.14
CA HIS A 105 -25.89 5.20 2.16
C HIS A 105 -25.22 3.82 2.15
N GLY A 106 -23.99 3.72 2.65
CA GLY A 106 -23.22 2.47 2.63
C GLY A 106 -23.58 1.51 3.77
N LYS A 107 -24.37 1.91 4.75
CA LYS A 107 -24.80 1.05 5.86
C LYS A 107 -25.62 -0.15 5.38
N ALA A 108 -25.42 -1.29 6.02
CA ALA A 108 -26.28 -2.44 5.79
C ALA A 108 -27.72 -2.10 6.19
N ARG A 109 -28.69 -2.35 5.30
CA ARG A 109 -30.10 -2.42 5.70
C ARG A 109 -30.19 -3.52 6.75
N ARG A 110 -30.45 -3.16 8.02
CA ARG A 110 -30.57 -4.09 9.15
C ARG A 110 -31.49 -5.25 8.75
N GLY A 111 -30.91 -6.43 8.59
CA GLY A 111 -31.64 -7.62 8.14
C GLY A 111 -31.52 -8.75 9.17
N ARG A 112 -32.65 -9.00 9.85
CA ARG A 112 -33.02 -10.14 10.71
C ARG A 112 -32.56 -10.08 12.18
N ARG A 113 -33.49 -9.65 13.06
CA ARG A 113 -33.50 -10.07 14.47
C ARG A 113 -33.52 -11.61 14.51
N PRO A 114 -32.74 -12.27 15.40
CA PRO A 114 -32.91 -13.70 15.61
C PRO A 114 -34.35 -13.95 16.08
N LYS A 115 -35.01 -14.96 15.49
CA LYS A 115 -36.30 -15.44 15.97
C LYS A 115 -36.00 -16.02 17.35
N VAL A 116 -36.48 -15.35 18.39
CA VAL A 116 -36.40 -15.82 19.78
C VAL A 116 -36.97 -17.24 19.78
N GLY A 117 -36.15 -18.21 20.19
CA GLY A 117 -36.60 -19.54 20.54
C GLY A 117 -37.16 -19.53 21.95
#